data_AF-X1LTC1-F1
#
_entry.id   AF-X1LTC1-F1
#
_cell.length_a   1.000
_cell.length_b   1.000
_cell.length_c   1.000
_cell.angle_alpha   90.00
_cell.angle_beta   90.00
_cell.angle_gamma   90.00
#
_symmetry.space_group_name_H-M   'P 1'
#
loop_
_entity.id
_entity.type
_entity.pdbx_description
1 polymer ?
#
loop_
_entity_poly.entity_id
_entity_poly.type
_entity_poly.pdbx_seq_one_letter_code
_entity_poly.pdbx_strand_id
1 'polypeptide(L)'
;MLPTVAVDDQKCADPLSCRKCLLICPTHVLGLGTDVAVQKFRETDLEHFVVRGVRLDKCTGCLDCVEVCPQNAIQVSFSGGGAR
;
A
#
# COMPACT_ATOMS: atom_id res chain seq x y z
N MET A 1 16.26 -7.46 -8.43
CA MET A 1 16.20 -6.36 -7.45
C MET A 1 14.77 -6.26 -6.97
N LEU A 2 14.52 -6.36 -5.66
CA LEU A 2 13.17 -6.28 -5.12
C LEU A 2 12.88 -4.87 -4.61
N PRO A 3 11.74 -4.27 -4.95
CA PRO A 3 11.31 -3.01 -4.36
C PRO A 3 10.84 -3.21 -2.93
N THR A 4 11.06 -2.18 -2.12
CA THR A 4 10.45 -1.99 -0.82
C THR A 4 9.37 -0.93 -0.97
N VAL A 5 8.14 -1.23 -0.54
CA VAL A 5 7.03 -0.27 -0.54
C VAL A 5 6.59 -0.05 0.91
N ALA A 6 6.78 1.17 1.39
CA ALA A 6 6.34 1.61 2.70
C ALA A 6 5.06 2.46 2.56
N VAL A 7 4.10 2.23 3.47
CA VAL A 7 2.86 3.02 3.56
C VAL A 7 2.78 3.58 4.97
N ASP A 8 2.60 4.89 5.09
CA ASP A 8 2.43 5.61 6.35
C ASP A 8 0.95 5.58 6.76
N ASP A 9 0.65 4.83 7.83
CA ASP A 9 -0.72 4.65 8.33
C ASP A 9 -1.33 5.93 8.89
N GLN A 10 -0.50 6.86 9.39
CA GLN A 10 -0.98 8.12 9.93
C GLN A 10 -1.50 9.04 8.81
N LYS A 11 -0.91 8.93 7.61
CA LYS A 11 -1.36 9.67 6.41
C LYS A 11 -2.44 8.91 5.65
N CYS A 12 -2.46 7.59 5.72
CA CYS A 12 -3.43 6.73 5.06
C CYS A 12 -4.63 6.44 5.96
N ALA A 13 -5.37 7.48 6.39
CA ALA A 13 -6.38 7.38 7.44
C ALA A 13 -7.67 6.62 7.06
N ASP A 14 -8.07 6.61 5.78
CA ASP A 14 -9.24 5.85 5.31
C ASP A 14 -8.91 5.07 4.02
N PRO A 15 -8.17 3.96 4.15
CA PRO A 15 -7.77 3.16 3.00
C PRO A 15 -8.94 2.34 2.43
N LEU A 16 -9.93 1.99 3.27
CA LEU A 16 -11.09 1.21 2.87
C LEU A 16 -11.94 1.98 1.85
N SER A 17 -12.16 3.29 2.05
CA SER A 17 -12.91 4.11 1.09
C SER A 17 -12.05 4.61 -0.06
N CYS A 18 -10.79 5.00 0.20
CA CYS A 18 -9.94 5.66 -0.80
C CYS A 18 -9.52 4.72 -1.93
N ARG A 19 -8.82 3.62 -1.60
CA ARG A 19 -8.36 2.54 -2.51
C ARG A 19 -7.66 2.94 -3.82
N LYS A 20 -7.33 4.21 -4.06
CA LYS A 20 -6.76 4.68 -5.34
C LYS A 20 -5.47 3.94 -5.73
N CYS A 21 -4.58 3.72 -4.77
CA CYS A 21 -3.33 2.99 -4.99
C CYS A 21 -3.55 1.51 -5.34
N LEU A 22 -4.63 0.90 -4.85
CA LEU A 22 -5.02 -0.48 -5.18
C LEU A 22 -5.59 -0.57 -6.59
N LEU A 23 -6.39 0.43 -6.99
CA LEU A 23 -7.07 0.47 -8.29
C LEU A 23 -6.14 0.85 -9.44
N ILE A 24 -5.15 1.73 -9.20
CA ILE A 24 -4.22 2.16 -10.25
C ILE A 24 -3.15 1.09 -10.55
N CYS A 25 -2.83 0.23 -9.59
CA CYS A 25 -1.72 -0.70 -9.71
C CYS A 25 -2.08 -1.87 -10.64
N PRO A 26 -1.53 -1.95 -11.86
CA PRO A 26 -1.93 -2.97 -12.84
C PRO A 26 -1.54 -4.39 -12.40
N THR A 27 -0.50 -4.52 -11.57
CA THR A 27 0.00 -5.79 -11.06
C THR A 27 -0.52 -6.14 -9.66
N HIS A 28 -1.37 -5.28 -9.08
CA HIS A 28 -1.97 -5.44 -7.74
C HIS A 28 -0.94 -5.81 -6.66
N VAL A 29 0.13 -5.00 -6.57
CA VAL A 29 1.24 -5.16 -5.61
C VAL A 29 0.79 -4.83 -4.19
N LEU A 30 -0.08 -3.84 -4.05
CA LEU A 30 -0.64 -3.39 -2.78
C LEU A 30 -1.89 -4.21 -2.46
N GLY A 31 -2.12 -4.45 -1.17
CA GLY A 31 -3.29 -5.14 -0.65
C GLY A 31 -3.92 -4.37 0.51
N LEU A 32 -5.24 -4.41 0.60
CA LEU A 32 -6.00 -3.92 1.75
C LEU A 32 -6.12 -5.06 2.77
N GLY A 33 -5.75 -4.80 4.01
CA GLY A 33 -5.87 -5.74 5.12
C GLY A 33 -6.20 -5.03 6.42
N THR A 34 -6.02 -5.73 7.53
CA THR A 34 -6.20 -5.18 8.88
C THR A 34 -4.92 -5.35 9.68
N ASP A 35 -4.64 -4.41 10.58
CA ASP A 35 -3.51 -4.50 11.51
C ASP A 35 -3.85 -5.33 12.77
N VAL A 36 -5.13 -5.59 13.01
CA VAL A 36 -5.64 -6.47 14.06
C VAL A 36 -6.17 -7.80 13.53
N ALA A 37 -6.26 -8.79 14.42
CA ALA A 37 -6.86 -10.07 14.15
C ALA A 37 -8.39 -9.94 13.99
N VAL A 38 -8.88 -10.30 12.81
CA VAL A 38 -10.31 -10.31 12.49
C VAL A 38 -11.06 -11.24 13.44
N GLN A 39 -12.11 -10.71 14.09
CA GLN A 39 -12.98 -11.48 14.97
C GLN A 39 -14.18 -12.01 14.20
N LYS A 40 -14.51 -13.29 14.39
CA LYS A 40 -15.69 -13.89 13.74
C LYS A 40 -16.96 -13.21 14.26
N PHE A 41 -17.90 -12.95 13.35
CA PHE A 41 -19.20 -12.33 13.65
C PHE A 41 -19.15 -10.91 14.21
N ARG A 42 -18.03 -10.21 14.02
CA ARG A 42 -17.89 -8.79 14.37
C ARG A 42 -17.28 -8.04 13.20
N GLU A 43 -17.83 -6.86 12.92
CA GLU A 43 -17.24 -5.93 11.96
C GLU A 43 -15.94 -5.33 12.53
N THR A 44 -14.93 -5.16 11.68
CA THR A 44 -13.68 -4.53 12.08
C THR A 44 -13.84 -3.02 11.99
N ASP A 45 -13.41 -2.30 13.02
CA ASP A 45 -13.46 -0.84 13.03
C ASP A 45 -12.63 -0.25 11.88
N LEU A 46 -13.09 0.88 11.32
CA LEU A 46 -12.51 1.48 10.13
C LEU A 46 -11.02 1.86 10.29
N GLU A 47 -10.62 2.21 11.51
CA GLU A 47 -9.25 2.60 11.86
C GLU A 47 -8.23 1.46 11.74
N HIS A 48 -8.70 0.21 11.75
CA HIS A 48 -7.84 -0.96 11.67
C HIS A 48 -7.51 -1.38 10.24
N PHE A 49 -8.15 -0.78 9.23
CA PHE A 49 -7.84 -1.07 7.84
C PHE A 49 -6.53 -0.42 7.44
N VAL A 50 -5.63 -1.19 6.82
CA VAL A 50 -4.30 -0.73 6.39
C VAL A 50 -3.97 -1.24 5.00
N VAL A 51 -3.12 -0.50 4.28
CA VAL A 51 -2.58 -0.92 2.98
C VAL A 51 -1.14 -1.39 3.14
N ARG A 52 -0.80 -2.54 2.56
CA ARG A 52 0.54 -3.13 2.62
C ARG A 52 0.98 -3.64 1.24
N GLY A 53 2.29 -3.67 1.01
CA GLY A 53 2.87 -4.36 -0.15
C GLY A 53 2.81 -5.88 0.04
N VAL A 54 1.96 -6.56 -0.74
CA VAL A 54 1.71 -8.00 -0.63
C VAL A 54 2.37 -8.83 -1.73
N ARG A 55 2.68 -8.20 -2.89
CA ARG A 55 3.28 -8.87 -4.06
C ARG A 55 4.43 -8.04 -4.65
N LEU A 56 5.41 -7.73 -3.81
CA LEU A 56 6.55 -6.86 -4.16
C LEU A 56 7.40 -7.45 -5.31
N ASP A 57 7.37 -8.76 -5.50
CA ASP A 57 7.97 -9.49 -6.62
C ASP A 57 7.40 -9.09 -7.99
N LYS A 58 6.16 -8.60 -8.05
CA LYS A 58 5.47 -8.20 -9.29
C LYS A 58 5.53 -6.70 -9.55
N CYS A 59 6.18 -5.94 -8.69
CA CYS A 59 6.25 -4.50 -8.84
C CYS A 59 7.21 -4.13 -9.97
N THR A 60 6.71 -3.36 -10.93
CA THR A 60 7.44 -2.89 -12.10
C THR A 60 8.18 -1.58 -11.84
N GLY A 61 7.90 -0.91 -10.72
CA GLY A 61 8.46 0.39 -10.39
C GLY A 61 7.89 1.56 -11.19
N CYS A 62 6.65 1.48 -11.67
CA CYS A 62 5.99 2.58 -12.40
C CYS A 62 5.71 3.83 -11.54
N LEU A 63 5.66 3.69 -10.21
CA LEU A 63 5.39 4.77 -9.24
C LEU A 63 3.97 5.37 -9.28
N ASP A 64 3.05 4.87 -10.10
CA ASP A 64 1.65 5.37 -10.18
C ASP A 64 0.94 5.42 -8.81
N CYS A 65 1.23 4.46 -7.92
CA CYS A 65 0.63 4.42 -6.58
C CYS A 65 1.07 5.61 -5.71
N VAL A 66 2.29 6.12 -5.91
CA VAL A 66 2.82 7.31 -5.23
C VAL A 66 2.13 8.55 -5.77
N GLU A 67 2.06 8.68 -7.10
CA GLU A 67 1.47 9.84 -7.78
C GLU A 67 -0.03 10.02 -7.50
N VAL A 68 -0.79 8.91 -7.49
CA VAL A 68 -2.24 8.97 -7.28
C VAL A 68 -2.63 9.21 -5.81
N CYS A 69 -1.69 9.04 -4.87
CA CYS A 69 -1.99 9.10 -3.45
C CYS A 69 -2.26 10.54 -3.01
N PRO A 70 -3.50 10.90 -2.62
CA PRO A 70 -3.83 12.28 -2.27
C PRO A 70 -3.15 12.78 -0.99
N GLN A 71 -2.67 11.84 -0.14
CA GLN A 71 -2.05 12.13 1.15
C GLN A 71 -0.53 11.95 1.14
N ASN A 72 0.07 11.61 -0.02
CA ASN A 72 1.50 11.30 -0.14
C ASN A 72 1.99 10.30 0.93
N ALA A 73 1.20 9.25 1.15
CA ALA A 73 1.42 8.25 2.20
C ALA A 73 2.33 7.09 1.76
N ILE A 74 2.67 6.98 0.48
CA ILE A 74 3.34 5.80 -0.10
C ILE A 74 4.75 6.18 -0.53
N GLN A 75 5.73 5.35 -0.17
CA GLN A 75 7.12 5.49 -0.61
C GLN A 75 7.63 4.17 -1.17
N VAL A 76 8.30 4.24 -2.33
CA VAL A 76 8.90 3.08 -3.01
C VAL A 76 10.41 3.28 -3.09
N SER A 77 11.18 2.28 -2.66
CA SER A 77 12.64 2.28 -2.71
C SER A 77 13.17 0.95 -3.25
N PHE A 78 14.35 0.97 -3.86
CA PHE A 78 14.98 -0.20 -4.46
C PHE A 78 16.37 -0.38 -3.85
N SER A 79 16.52 -1.27 -2.86
CA SER A 79 17.81 -1.49 -2.19
C SER A 79 18.69 -2.40 -3.05
N GLY A 80 19.54 -1.80 -3.88
CA GLY A 80 20.57 -2.48 -4.67
C GLY A 80 21.31 -1.60 -5.68
N GLY A 81 21.87 -0.47 -5.24
CA GLY A 81 22.98 0.22 -5.92
C GLY A 81 22.70 0.92 -7.26
N GLY A 82 22.65 2.26 -7.20
CA GLY A 82 22.85 3.18 -8.35
C GLY A 82 21.69 3.26 -9.34
N ALA A 83 21.40 4.36 -10.01
CA ALA A 83 22.12 5.61 -10.16
C ALA A 83 21.22 6.63 -10.87
N ARG A 84 21.66 7.89 -10.81
CA ARG A 84 21.34 9.06 -11.66
C ARG A 84 20.29 10.01 -11.10
#